data_AF-A0A7Y4R5N2-F1
#
_entry.id   AF-A0A7Y4R5N2-F1
#
_cell.length_a   1.000
_cell.length_b   1.000
_cell.length_c   1.000
_cell.angle_alpha   90.00
_cell.angle_beta   90.00
_cell.angle_gamma   90.00
#
_symmetry.space_group_name_H-M   'P 1'
#
loop_
_entity.id
_entity.type
_entity.pdbx_description
1 polymer ?
#
loop_
_entity_poly.entity_id
_entity_poly.type
_entity_poly.pdbx_seq_one_letter_code
_entity_poly.pdbx_strand_id
1 'polypeptide(L)'
;DWERKEQVWEKVEEEMGEFKNEFNVAAGQPIDHEKAMAEFGDLLFSLVNYARFINIDPEEALERTNKKFIKRFQFLETESAKDGKKMGEMTLAEMDVYWNRAKGV
;
A
#
# COMPACT_ATOMS: atom_id res chain seq x y z
N ASP A 1 -14.05 -8.94 22.34
CA ASP A 1 -14.87 -9.65 21.35
C ASP A 1 -15.81 -8.68 20.66
N TRP A 2 -15.61 -8.47 19.37
CA TRP A 2 -16.46 -7.63 18.54
C TRP A 2 -17.58 -8.49 17.97
N GLU A 3 -18.84 -8.13 18.21
CA GLU A 3 -19.98 -8.94 17.79
C GLU A 3 -20.37 -8.69 16.31
N ARG A 4 -19.91 -7.59 15.70
CA ARG A 4 -20.34 -7.12 14.37
C ARG A 4 -19.19 -6.62 13.50
N LYS A 5 -19.25 -6.92 12.18
CA LYS A 5 -18.21 -6.55 11.17
C LYS A 5 -18.04 -5.04 11.05
N GLU A 6 -19.14 -4.33 11.24
CA GLU A 6 -19.24 -2.89 11.13
C GLU A 6 -18.39 -2.19 12.19
N GLN A 7 -18.34 -2.73 13.42
CA GLN A 7 -17.57 -2.13 14.52
C GLN A 7 -16.04 -2.21 14.31
N VAL A 8 -15.57 -3.27 13.65
CA VAL A 8 -14.15 -3.43 13.36
C VAL A 8 -13.72 -2.53 12.20
N TRP A 9 -14.61 -2.32 11.22
CA TRP A 9 -14.37 -1.39 10.13
C TRP A 9 -14.42 0.07 10.58
N GLU A 10 -15.37 0.43 11.46
CA GLU A 10 -15.42 1.75 12.11
C GLU A 10 -14.08 2.12 12.77
N LYS A 11 -13.44 1.15 13.44
CA LYS A 11 -12.11 1.37 14.02
C LYS A 11 -11.03 1.63 12.97
N VAL A 12 -11.05 0.93 11.82
CA VAL A 12 -10.12 1.23 10.71
C VAL A 12 -10.32 2.66 10.19
N GLU A 13 -11.57 3.12 10.09
CA GLU A 13 -11.87 4.48 9.63
C GLU A 13 -11.43 5.55 10.64
N GLU A 14 -11.58 5.28 11.95
CA GLU A 14 -11.08 6.12 13.05
C GLU A 14 -9.57 6.31 12.95
N GLU A 15 -8.79 5.22 12.96
CA GLU A 15 -7.32 5.26 12.89
C GLU A 15 -6.80 5.92 11.59
N MET A 16 -7.51 5.69 10.47
CA MET A 16 -7.18 6.35 9.20
C MET A 16 -7.37 7.87 9.30
N GLY A 17 -8.38 8.32 10.05
CA GLY A 17 -8.61 9.73 10.35
C GLY A 17 -7.53 10.33 11.23
N GLU A 18 -7.15 9.65 12.31
CA GLU A 18 -6.10 10.08 13.24
C GLU A 18 -4.75 10.21 12.54
N PHE A 19 -4.33 9.17 11.79
CA PHE A 19 -3.11 9.22 10.99
C PHE A 19 -3.12 10.35 9.96
N LYS A 20 -4.25 10.57 9.26
CA LYS A 20 -4.37 11.66 8.28
C LYS A 20 -4.26 13.05 8.91
N ASN A 21 -4.75 13.22 10.14
CA ASN A 21 -4.67 14.49 10.86
C ASN A 21 -3.23 14.81 11.27
N GLU A 22 -2.51 13.82 11.81
CA GLU A 22 -1.10 13.98 12.21
C GLU A 22 -0.16 14.07 10.99
N PHE A 23 -0.49 13.41 9.88
CA PHE A 23 0.23 13.46 8.61
C PHE A 23 -0.42 14.41 7.58
N ASN A 24 -0.96 15.55 8.02
CA ASN A 24 -1.58 16.49 7.09
C ASN A 24 -0.56 17.37 6.36
N VAL A 25 -0.01 16.85 5.26
CA VAL A 25 0.94 17.57 4.38
C VAL A 25 0.34 18.86 3.78
N ALA A 26 -0.99 18.94 3.64
CA ALA A 26 -1.66 20.08 3.02
C ALA A 26 -1.73 21.33 3.92
N ALA A 27 -1.61 21.17 5.25
CA ALA A 27 -1.71 22.27 6.20
C ALA A 27 -0.41 23.08 6.36
N GLY A 28 0.69 22.63 5.75
CA GLY A 28 2.00 23.30 5.87
C GLY A 28 2.58 23.29 7.29
N GLN A 29 2.00 22.52 8.21
CA GLN A 29 2.51 22.36 9.57
C GLN A 29 3.64 21.32 9.58
N PRO A 30 4.65 21.50 10.45
CA PRO A 30 5.67 20.48 10.66
C PRO A 30 5.00 19.19 11.14
N ILE A 31 5.35 18.08 10.49
CA ILE A 31 4.85 16.75 10.84
C ILE A 31 5.59 16.27 12.09
N ASP A 32 4.84 15.93 13.13
CA ASP A 32 5.38 15.20 14.27
C ASP A 32 5.56 13.73 13.88
N HIS A 33 6.79 13.36 13.56
CA HIS A 33 7.10 12.01 13.08
C HIS A 33 6.85 10.92 14.13
N GLU A 34 6.98 11.21 15.42
CA GLU A 34 6.76 10.21 16.46
C GLU A 34 5.26 9.89 16.57
N LYS A 35 4.41 10.92 16.55
CA LYS A 35 2.96 10.74 16.53
C LYS A 35 2.49 10.06 15.25
N ALA A 36 2.94 10.54 14.09
CA ALA A 36 2.58 9.93 12.82
C ALA A 36 2.97 8.44 12.74
N MET A 37 4.09 8.05 13.37
CA MET A 37 4.50 6.65 13.46
C MET A 37 3.58 5.83 14.37
N ALA A 38 3.16 6.38 15.51
CA ALA A 38 2.21 5.74 16.42
C ALA A 38 0.86 5.48 15.73
N GLU A 39 0.25 6.53 15.18
CA GLU A 39 -1.05 6.44 14.48
C GLU A 39 -0.99 5.51 13.26
N PHE A 40 0.13 5.51 12.52
CA PHE A 40 0.31 4.57 11.41
C PHE A 40 0.36 3.11 11.90
N GLY A 41 0.96 2.87 13.07
CA GLY A 41 0.97 1.57 13.72
C GLY A 41 -0.43 1.09 14.08
N ASP A 42 -1.25 1.95 14.67
CA ASP A 42 -2.62 1.63 15.05
C ASP A 42 -3.53 1.40 13.83
N LEU A 43 -3.32 2.15 12.74
CA LEU A 43 -3.96 1.88 11.45
C LEU A 43 -3.60 0.49 10.90
N LEU A 44 -2.31 0.13 10.89
CA LEU A 44 -1.87 -1.21 10.47
C LEU A 44 -2.47 -2.31 11.35
N PHE A 45 -2.49 -2.11 12.67
CA PHE A 45 -3.05 -3.05 13.62
C PHE A 45 -4.55 -3.26 13.40
N SER A 46 -5.29 -2.17 13.18
CA SER A 46 -6.72 -2.22 12.88
C SER A 46 -7.01 -2.94 11.56
N LEU A 47 -6.22 -2.71 10.51
CA LEU A 47 -6.33 -3.45 9.24
C LEU A 47 -6.06 -4.95 9.41
N VAL A 48 -5.04 -5.31 10.19
CA VAL A 48 -4.71 -6.72 10.50
C VAL A 48 -5.85 -7.39 11.27
N ASN A 49 -6.44 -6.71 12.25
CA ASN A 49 -7.56 -7.25 13.01
C ASN A 49 -8.82 -7.37 12.16
N TYR A 50 -9.09 -6.39 11.30
CA TYR A 50 -10.19 -6.46 10.36
C TYR A 50 -10.04 -7.66 9.41
N ALA A 51 -8.85 -7.85 8.83
CA ALA A 51 -8.57 -9.00 7.96
C ALA A 51 -8.87 -10.33 8.67
N ARG A 52 -8.35 -10.51 9.90
CA ARG A 52 -8.62 -11.71 10.71
C ARG A 52 -10.12 -11.90 10.98
N PHE A 53 -10.84 -10.82 11.27
CA PHE A 53 -12.27 -10.86 11.55
C PHE A 53 -13.10 -11.35 10.34
N ILE A 54 -12.66 -11.04 9.11
CA ILE A 54 -13.30 -11.49 7.88
C ILE A 54 -12.67 -12.77 7.30
N ASN A 55 -11.88 -13.50 8.09
CA ASN A 55 -11.19 -14.73 7.70
C ASN A 55 -10.21 -14.56 6.53
N ILE A 56 -9.55 -13.41 6.44
CA ILE A 56 -8.41 -13.18 5.56
C ILE A 56 -7.13 -13.28 6.39
N ASP A 57 -6.18 -14.08 5.93
CA ASP A 57 -4.82 -14.06 6.46
C ASP A 57 -4.08 -12.81 5.92
N PRO A 58 -3.74 -11.84 6.80
CA PRO A 58 -3.10 -10.60 6.37
C PRO A 58 -1.68 -10.81 5.84
N GLU A 59 -0.94 -11.82 6.34
CA GLU A 59 0.41 -12.14 5.87
C GLU A 59 0.34 -12.73 4.46
N GLU A 60 -0.57 -13.69 4.24
CA GLU A 60 -0.79 -14.26 2.91
C GLU A 60 -1.26 -13.21 1.89
N ALA A 61 -2.18 -12.33 2.30
CA ALA A 61 -2.67 -11.24 1.45
C ALA A 61 -1.54 -10.28 1.02
N LEU A 62 -0.64 -9.93 1.95
CA LEU A 62 0.52 -9.10 1.68
C LEU A 62 1.53 -9.85 0.80
N GLU A 63 1.80 -11.12 1.08
CA GLU A 63 2.73 -11.95 0.28
C GLU A 63 2.27 -12.05 -1.18
N ARG A 64 0.97 -12.29 -1.42
CA ARG A 64 0.37 -12.30 -2.76
C ARG A 64 0.53 -10.96 -3.48
N THR A 65 0.39 -9.86 -2.76
CA THR A 65 0.61 -8.51 -3.30
C THR A 65 2.07 -8.29 -3.69
N ASN A 66 3.01 -8.71 -2.85
CA ASN A 66 4.44 -8.65 -3.13
C ASN A 66 4.83 -9.50 -4.35
N LYS A 67 4.34 -10.74 -4.45
CA LYS A 67 4.54 -11.61 -5.62
C LYS A 67 4.00 -10.97 -6.91
N LYS A 68 2.81 -10.38 -6.86
CA LYS A 68 2.22 -9.63 -7.99
C LYS A 68 3.09 -8.44 -8.40
N PHE A 69 3.63 -7.69 -7.44
CA PHE A 69 4.54 -6.57 -7.73
C PHE A 69 5.83 -7.06 -8.40
N ILE A 70 6.46 -8.10 -7.87
CA ILE A 70 7.68 -8.71 -8.43
C ILE A 70 7.45 -9.15 -9.87
N LYS A 71 6.35 -9.89 -10.13
CA LYS A 71 6.00 -10.34 -11.48
C LYS A 71 5.86 -9.17 -12.46
N ARG A 72 5.18 -8.11 -12.04
CA ARG A 72 4.98 -6.91 -12.87
C ARG A 72 6.30 -6.18 -13.12
N PHE A 73 7.16 -6.09 -12.12
CA PHE A 73 8.45 -5.46 -12.24
C PHE A 73 9.39 -6.25 -13.18
N GLN A 74 9.42 -7.58 -13.07
CA GLN A 74 10.16 -8.45 -13.98
C GLN A 74 9.68 -8.35 -15.43
N PHE A 75 8.37 -8.25 -15.63
CA PHE A 75 7.79 -8.00 -16.95
C PHE A 75 8.26 -6.64 -17.50
N LEU A 76 8.16 -5.59 -16.68
CA LEU A 76 8.61 -4.24 -17.02
C LEU A 76 10.09 -4.23 -17.43
N GLU A 77 10.96 -4.86 -16.65
CA GLU A 77 12.39 -4.99 -16.93
C GLU A 77 12.65 -5.73 -18.26
N THR A 78 11.95 -6.85 -18.48
CA THR A 78 12.11 -7.67 -19.68
C THR A 78 11.64 -6.94 -20.94
N GLU A 79 10.48 -6.31 -20.89
CA GLU A 79 9.90 -5.63 -22.05
C GLU A 79 10.62 -4.33 -22.38
N SER A 80 11.03 -3.56 -21.38
CA SER A 80 11.78 -2.32 -21.63
C SER A 80 13.16 -2.60 -22.23
N ALA A 81 13.81 -3.69 -21.81
CA ALA A 81 15.08 -4.12 -22.40
C ALA A 81 14.96 -4.51 -23.88
N LYS A 82 13.83 -5.12 -24.31
CA LYS A 82 13.57 -5.44 -25.72
C LYS A 82 13.48 -4.18 -26.59
N ASP A 83 12.99 -3.10 -26.02
CA ASP A 83 12.90 -1.79 -26.67
C ASP A 83 14.19 -0.96 -26.51
N GLY A 84 15.29 -1.59 -26.05
CA GLY A 84 16.61 -0.98 -25.89
C GLY A 84 16.69 0.02 -24.73
N LYS A 85 15.72 0.04 -23.83
CA LYS A 85 15.69 0.92 -22.65
C LYS A 85 16.47 0.28 -21.49
N LYS A 86 17.05 1.14 -20.65
CA LYS A 86 17.66 0.75 -19.38
C LYS A 86 16.83 1.31 -18.24
N MET A 87 16.45 0.45 -17.31
CA MET A 87 15.59 0.80 -16.17
C MET A 87 16.07 2.03 -15.39
N GLY A 88 17.36 2.12 -15.07
CA GLY A 88 17.91 3.26 -14.31
C GLY A 88 17.93 4.60 -15.05
N GLU A 89 17.65 4.61 -16.35
CA GLU A 89 17.64 5.79 -17.21
C GLU A 89 16.22 6.21 -17.63
N MET A 90 15.21 5.40 -17.30
CA MET A 90 13.82 5.66 -17.67
C MET A 90 13.18 6.68 -16.75
N THR A 91 12.37 7.55 -17.32
CA THR A 91 11.46 8.41 -16.56
C THR A 91 10.32 7.59 -15.96
N LEU A 92 9.68 8.11 -14.90
CA LEU A 92 8.48 7.47 -14.32
C LEU A 92 7.35 7.32 -15.34
N ALA A 93 7.22 8.27 -16.28
CA ALA A 93 6.23 8.20 -17.34
C ALA A 93 6.51 7.05 -18.31
N GLU A 94 7.79 6.82 -18.68
CA GLU A 94 8.18 5.68 -19.49
C GLU A 94 7.96 4.35 -18.75
N MET A 95 8.33 4.28 -17.46
CA MET A 95 8.08 3.09 -16.63
C MET A 95 6.58 2.78 -16.53
N ASP A 96 5.72 3.79 -16.43
CA ASP A 96 4.28 3.60 -16.30
C ASP A 96 3.65 2.95 -17.55
N VAL A 97 4.18 3.21 -18.75
CA VAL A 97 3.73 2.55 -19.99
C VAL A 97 3.89 1.03 -19.88
N TYR A 98 5.07 0.56 -19.48
CA TYR A 98 5.34 -0.86 -19.30
C TYR A 98 4.63 -1.43 -18.07
N TRP A 99 4.51 -0.65 -16.99
CA TRP A 99 3.76 -1.05 -15.80
C TRP A 99 2.28 -1.31 -16.11
N ASN A 100 1.65 -0.46 -16.91
CA ASN A 100 0.27 -0.64 -17.36
C ASN A 100 0.12 -1.89 -18.26
N ARG A 101 1.10 -2.18 -19.13
CA ARG A 101 1.15 -3.45 -19.86
C ARG A 101 1.27 -4.65 -18.89
N ALA A 102 2.10 -4.54 -17.86
CA ALA A 102 2.31 -5.57 -16.85
C ALA A 102 1.06 -5.88 -16.01
N LYS A 103 0.14 -4.92 -15.85
CA LYS A 103 -1.13 -5.13 -15.12
C LYS A 103 -2.02 -6.20 -15.77
N GLY A 104 -1.87 -6.42 -17.08
CA GLY A 104 -2.62 -7.42 -17.84
C GLY A 104 -2.04 -8.84 -17.83
N VAL A 105 -0.92 -9.07 -17.13
CA VAL A 105 -0.19 -10.35 -17.09
C VAL A 105 -0.39 -11.08 -15.77
#